data_AF-A0A928LCR1-F1
#
_entry.id   AF-A0A928LCR1-F1
#
_cell.length_a   1.000
_cell.length_b   1.000
_cell.length_c   1.000
_cell.angle_alpha   90.00
_cell.angle_beta   90.00
_cell.angle_gamma   90.00
#
_symmetry.space_group_name_H-M   'P 1'
#
loop_
_entity.id
_entity.type
_entity.pdbx_description
1 polymer ?
#
loop_
_entity_poly.entity_id
_entity_poly.type
_entity_poly.pdbx_seq_one_letter_code
_entity_poly.pdbx_strand_id
1 'polypeptide(L)'
;MDVLTQKRITDNGEGMGYFRNCIDYCYKEKQEPGESLIETKGYGVSDTNEEHTYEQMNAVKEYFGKTGDNPVMHFVVAYDKKNVTDSNTASAYTQKIAGFFKNDYQMITAIHQENQRGSLYHAHIVMNTV
;
A
#
# COMPACT_ATOMS: atom_id res chain seq x y z
N MET A 1 2.63 -21.89 -11.15
CA MET A 1 1.40 -21.22 -10.69
C MET A 1 1.73 -20.86 -9.27
N ASP A 2 2.32 -19.69 -9.09
CA ASP A 2 3.19 -19.45 -7.95
C ASP A 2 2.43 -18.71 -6.86
N VAL A 3 2.80 -19.04 -5.63
CA VAL A 3 2.00 -18.95 -4.41
C VAL A 3 1.64 -17.49 -4.09
N LEU A 4 0.33 -17.19 -4.08
CA LEU A 4 -0.22 -16.06 -3.33
C LEU A 4 -0.06 -16.37 -1.83
N THR A 5 0.97 -15.85 -1.18
CA THR A 5 1.06 -15.92 0.29
C THR A 5 0.15 -14.88 0.89
N GLN A 6 -1.02 -15.30 1.39
CA GLN A 6 -1.93 -14.44 2.16
C GLN A 6 -1.61 -14.56 3.65
N LYS A 7 -1.16 -13.46 4.26
CA LYS A 7 -1.06 -13.34 5.72
C LYS A 7 -2.28 -12.57 6.23
N ARG A 8 -3.11 -13.22 7.05
CA ARG A 8 -4.23 -12.55 7.74
C ARG A 8 -3.72 -12.06 9.10
N ILE A 9 -3.59 -10.74 9.27
CA ILE A 9 -3.32 -10.11 10.56
C ILE A 9 -4.66 -9.59 11.07
N THR A 10 -5.22 -10.22 12.10
CA THR A 10 -6.50 -9.84 12.72
C THR A 10 -6.32 -9.07 14.02
N ASP A 11 -5.09 -8.77 14.40
CA ASP A 11 -4.80 -8.05 15.64
C ASP A 11 -4.67 -6.56 15.33
N ASN A 12 -5.68 -5.81 15.76
CA ASN A 12 -5.75 -4.36 15.62
C ASN A 12 -5.14 -3.63 16.83
N GLY A 13 -4.58 -4.35 17.82
CA GLY A 13 -4.20 -3.76 19.11
C GLY A 13 -5.36 -2.99 19.74
N GLU A 14 -5.09 -1.84 20.40
CA GLU A 14 -6.11 -0.86 20.82
C GLU A 14 -6.79 -0.15 19.63
N GLY A 15 -7.37 -0.91 18.70
CA GLY A 15 -8.38 -0.48 17.73
C GLY A 15 -7.91 0.31 16.50
N MET A 16 -6.76 1.00 16.54
CA MET A 16 -6.32 1.88 15.43
C MET A 16 -4.89 1.64 14.93
N GLY A 17 -4.13 0.75 15.59
CA GLY A 17 -2.69 0.64 15.38
C GLY A 17 -2.30 0.08 14.01
N TYR A 18 -2.93 -1.00 13.55
CA TYR A 18 -2.53 -1.64 12.29
C TYR A 18 -2.82 -0.76 11.07
N PHE A 19 -3.98 -0.11 11.04
CA PHE A 19 -4.33 0.77 9.94
C PHE A 19 -3.37 1.94 9.82
N ARG A 20 -3.12 2.65 10.94
CA ARG A 20 -2.16 3.75 10.96
C ARG A 20 -0.78 3.27 10.54
N ASN A 21 -0.33 2.12 11.06
CA ASN A 21 0.95 1.52 10.67
C ASN A 21 1.03 1.20 9.17
N CYS A 22 -0.04 0.70 8.54
CA CYS A 22 -0.08 0.46 7.09
C CYS A 22 0.08 1.75 6.28
N ILE A 23 -0.59 2.83 6.70
CA ILE A 23 -0.46 4.14 6.07
C ILE A 23 0.95 4.69 6.28
N ASP A 24 1.41 4.80 7.51
CA ASP A 24 2.76 5.31 7.84
C ASP A 24 3.85 4.54 7.07
N TYR A 25 3.70 3.21 6.93
CA TYR A 25 4.65 2.39 6.20
C TYR A 25 4.75 2.76 4.71
N CYS A 26 3.67 3.25 4.08
CA CYS A 26 3.70 3.69 2.67
C CYS A 26 4.53 4.95 2.44
N TYR A 27 4.72 5.78 3.47
CA TYR A 27 5.47 7.04 3.39
C TYR A 27 6.88 6.93 3.96
N LYS A 28 7.20 5.82 4.64
CA LYS A 28 8.52 5.62 5.23
C LYS A 28 9.55 5.28 4.17
N GLU A 29 10.55 6.14 4.04
CA GLU A 29 11.88 5.68 3.67
C GLU A 29 12.36 4.72 4.78
N LYS A 30 12.64 3.46 4.44
CA LYS A 30 13.19 2.55 5.46
C LYS A 30 14.60 2.97 5.82
N GLN A 31 14.91 2.84 7.10
CA GLN A 31 16.26 3.04 7.63
C GLN A 31 17.24 1.92 7.22
N GLU A 32 16.73 0.82 6.67
CA GLU A 32 17.54 -0.31 6.23
C GLU A 32 18.41 0.09 5.03
N PRO A 33 19.73 -0.18 5.05
CA PRO A 33 20.61 0.14 3.94
C PRO A 33 20.16 -0.54 2.64
N GLY A 34 19.85 0.26 1.62
CA GLY A 34 19.52 -0.23 0.28
C GLY A 34 18.03 -0.28 -0.08
N GLU A 35 17.17 0.31 0.75
CA GLU A 35 15.77 0.58 0.41
C GLU A 35 15.55 2.06 0.11
N SER A 36 14.67 2.38 -0.84
CA SER A 36 14.29 3.75 -1.16
C SER A 36 12.84 3.82 -1.60
N LEU A 37 12.10 4.81 -1.08
CA LEU A 37 10.77 5.14 -1.57
C LEU A 37 10.89 5.85 -2.92
N ILE A 38 10.20 5.33 -3.93
CA ILE A 38 10.28 5.81 -5.32
C ILE A 38 9.09 6.68 -5.68
N GLU A 39 7.89 6.24 -5.34
CA GLU A 39 6.64 6.91 -5.71
C GLU A 39 5.56 6.57 -4.69
N THR A 40 4.83 7.60 -4.24
CA THR A 40 3.51 7.45 -3.62
C THR A 40 2.45 7.96 -4.58
N LYS A 41 1.26 7.32 -4.59
CA LYS A 41 0.14 7.77 -5.42
C LYS A 41 -1.21 7.47 -4.80
N GLY A 42 -2.00 8.52 -4.64
CA GLY A 42 -3.28 8.51 -3.94
C GLY A 42 -4.46 8.40 -4.90
N TYR A 43 -5.46 7.66 -4.49
CA TYR A 43 -6.73 7.49 -5.20
C TYR A 43 -7.85 7.81 -4.21
N GLY A 44 -8.45 9.00 -4.34
CA GLY A 44 -9.47 9.50 -3.40
C GLY A 44 -8.91 9.89 -2.02
N VAL A 45 -7.59 10.01 -1.91
CA VAL A 45 -6.84 10.38 -0.69
C VAL A 45 -5.59 11.17 -1.07
N SER A 46 -5.00 11.85 -0.08
CA SER A 46 -3.68 12.49 -0.16
C SER A 46 -2.59 11.46 -0.41
N ASP A 47 -1.54 11.83 -1.14
CA ASP A 47 -0.35 11.01 -1.37
C ASP A 47 0.96 11.70 -0.97
N THR A 48 0.84 12.84 -0.30
CA THR A 48 1.97 13.68 0.15
C THR A 48 1.99 13.90 1.66
N ASN A 49 0.98 13.41 2.38
CA ASN A 49 0.86 13.54 3.82
C ASN A 49 0.18 12.30 4.41
N GLU A 50 0.90 11.55 5.24
CA GLU A 50 0.45 10.31 5.86
C GLU A 50 -0.77 10.51 6.79
N GLU A 51 -0.79 11.60 7.54
CA GLU A 51 -1.87 11.93 8.48
C GLU A 51 -3.18 12.20 7.73
N HIS A 52 -3.14 13.07 6.72
CA HIS A 52 -4.31 13.34 5.88
C HIS A 52 -4.81 12.08 5.16
N THR A 53 -3.91 11.20 4.73
CA THR A 53 -4.27 9.94 4.06
C THR A 53 -5.07 9.04 5.00
N TYR A 54 -4.55 8.86 6.22
CA TYR A 54 -5.23 8.11 7.27
C TYR A 54 -6.59 8.73 7.62
N GLU A 55 -6.64 10.04 7.87
CA GLU A 55 -7.87 10.75 8.25
C GLU A 55 -8.94 10.65 7.18
N GLN A 56 -8.58 10.83 5.90
CA GLN A 56 -9.52 10.75 4.77
C GLN A 56 -10.10 9.35 4.59
N MET A 57 -9.29 8.31 4.78
CA MET A 57 -9.77 6.94 4.76
C MET A 57 -10.61 6.59 6.00
N ASN A 58 -10.21 7.06 7.18
CA ASN A 58 -10.93 6.83 8.43
C ASN A 58 -12.29 7.53 8.44
N ALA A 59 -12.38 8.75 7.90
CA ALA A 59 -13.64 9.49 7.79
C ALA A 59 -14.70 8.72 6.99
N VAL A 60 -14.31 8.06 5.90
CA VAL A 60 -15.23 7.22 5.10
C VAL A 60 -15.66 5.99 5.90
N LYS A 61 -14.77 5.39 6.70
CA LYS A 61 -15.12 4.27 7.58
C LYS A 61 -16.12 4.65 8.65
N GLU A 62 -15.90 5.80 9.29
CA GLU A 62 -16.80 6.34 10.30
C GLU A 62 -18.18 6.59 9.70
N TYR A 63 -18.23 7.18 8.49
CA TYR A 63 -19.48 7.41 7.78
C TYR A 63 -20.29 6.12 7.55
N PHE A 64 -19.63 5.02 7.15
CA PHE A 64 -20.29 3.73 6.94
C PHE A 64 -20.41 2.86 8.20
N GLY A 65 -19.95 3.33 9.37
CA GLY A 65 -19.94 2.56 10.61
C GLY A 65 -19.06 1.30 10.57
N LYS A 66 -18.01 1.28 9.72
CA LYS A 66 -17.12 0.12 9.53
C LYS A 66 -15.70 0.37 10.06
N THR A 67 -15.60 0.68 11.35
CA THR A 67 -14.34 0.97 12.06
C THR A 67 -13.76 -0.25 12.81
N GLY A 68 -14.35 -1.45 12.64
CA GLY A 68 -13.93 -2.70 13.30
C GLY A 68 -12.74 -3.43 12.64
N ASP A 69 -12.63 -4.72 12.93
CA ASP A 69 -11.42 -5.58 12.85
C ASP A 69 -10.67 -5.74 11.51
N ASN A 70 -11.12 -5.13 10.40
CA ASN A 70 -10.42 -5.24 9.11
C ASN A 70 -10.39 -3.90 8.36
N PRO A 71 -9.56 -2.96 8.83
CA PRO A 71 -9.61 -1.59 8.34
C PRO A 71 -9.08 -1.47 6.91
N VAL A 72 -8.17 -2.31 6.44
CA VAL A 72 -7.64 -2.18 5.08
C VAL A 72 -7.39 -3.53 4.44
N MET A 73 -7.44 -3.54 3.12
CA MET A 73 -6.78 -4.57 2.33
C MET A 73 -5.38 -4.06 1.98
N HIS A 74 -4.36 -4.66 2.57
CA HIS A 74 -2.96 -4.38 2.26
C HIS A 74 -2.35 -5.57 1.52
N PHE A 75 -1.90 -5.36 0.29
CA PHE A 75 -1.18 -6.37 -0.46
C PHE A 75 0.08 -5.79 -1.10
N VAL A 76 1.06 -6.67 -1.30
CA VAL A 76 2.37 -6.31 -1.84
C VAL A 76 2.56 -7.01 -3.17
N VAL A 77 2.96 -6.25 -4.18
CA VAL A 77 3.30 -6.75 -5.50
C VAL A 77 4.80 -6.65 -5.69
N ALA A 78 5.50 -7.78 -5.59
CA ALA A 78 6.93 -7.86 -5.89
C ALA A 78 7.11 -8.08 -7.40
N TYR A 79 7.91 -7.24 -8.05
CA TYR A 79 8.13 -7.31 -9.49
C TYR A 79 9.37 -8.15 -9.82
N ASP A 80 9.22 -9.13 -10.71
CA ASP A 80 10.33 -9.98 -11.12
C ASP A 80 11.49 -9.14 -11.70
N LYS A 81 12.67 -9.28 -11.08
CA LYS A 81 13.85 -8.46 -11.38
C LYS A 81 14.41 -8.67 -12.79
N LYS A 82 13.96 -9.69 -13.54
CA LYS A 82 14.38 -9.89 -14.94
C LYS A 82 13.55 -9.05 -15.90
N ASN A 83 12.31 -8.73 -15.53
CA ASN A 83 11.35 -8.02 -16.38
C ASN A 83 11.14 -6.56 -15.94
N VAL A 84 11.33 -6.25 -14.68
CA VAL A 84 11.16 -4.90 -14.12
C VAL A 84 12.46 -4.46 -13.47
N THR A 85 13.24 -3.70 -14.22
CA THR A 85 14.58 -3.24 -13.84
C THR A 85 14.67 -1.72 -13.62
N ASP A 86 13.58 -1.00 -13.86
CA ASP A 86 13.51 0.45 -13.71
C ASP A 86 12.20 0.88 -13.02
N SER A 87 12.25 2.04 -12.37
CA SER A 87 11.12 2.61 -11.63
C SER A 87 9.91 2.93 -12.50
N ASN A 88 10.11 3.42 -13.73
CA ASN A 88 9.00 3.81 -14.61
C ASN A 88 8.14 2.59 -14.99
N THR A 89 8.78 1.45 -15.28
CA THR A 89 8.08 0.18 -15.53
C THR A 89 7.32 -0.28 -14.28
N ALA A 90 7.92 -0.21 -13.10
CA ALA A 90 7.26 -0.54 -11.84
C ALA A 90 6.04 0.37 -11.57
N SER A 91 6.17 1.68 -11.79
CA SER A 91 5.06 2.66 -11.70
C SER A 91 3.95 2.35 -12.68
N ALA A 92 4.28 2.08 -13.95
CA ALA A 92 3.28 1.76 -14.96
C ALA A 92 2.49 0.49 -14.62
N TYR A 93 3.14 -0.55 -14.09
CA TYR A 93 2.46 -1.79 -13.68
C TYR A 93 1.62 -1.58 -12.41
N THR A 94 2.13 -0.86 -11.42
CA THR A 94 1.38 -0.51 -10.21
C THR A 94 0.11 0.27 -10.56
N GLN A 95 0.21 1.25 -11.46
CA GLN A 95 -0.93 2.04 -11.91
C GLN A 95 -1.96 1.23 -12.70
N LYS A 96 -1.55 0.19 -13.45
CA LYS A 96 -2.49 -0.74 -14.09
C LYS A 96 -3.27 -1.55 -13.06
N ILE A 97 -2.61 -2.01 -12.01
CA ILE A 97 -3.25 -2.76 -10.91
C ILE A 97 -4.22 -1.85 -10.17
N ALA A 98 -3.77 -0.68 -9.72
CA ALA A 98 -4.63 0.30 -9.05
C ALA A 98 -5.78 0.78 -9.94
N GLY A 99 -5.56 0.88 -11.25
CA GLY A 99 -6.57 1.24 -12.24
C GLY A 99 -7.81 0.36 -12.24
N PHE A 100 -7.69 -0.91 -11.81
CA PHE A 100 -8.83 -1.82 -11.66
C PHE A 100 -9.74 -1.45 -10.49
N PHE A 101 -9.20 -0.87 -9.42
CA PHE A 101 -9.93 -0.62 -8.17
C PHE A 101 -10.27 0.86 -7.92
N LYS A 102 -9.56 1.79 -8.59
CA LYS A 102 -9.55 3.23 -8.26
C LYS A 102 -10.91 3.95 -8.31
N ASN A 103 -11.89 3.38 -9.02
CA ASN A 103 -13.21 4.00 -9.14
C ASN A 103 -14.15 3.56 -8.02
N ASP A 104 -13.81 2.48 -7.31
CA ASP A 104 -14.68 1.84 -6.32
C ASP A 104 -14.14 2.01 -4.90
N TYR A 105 -12.84 2.22 -4.72
CA TYR A 105 -12.19 2.26 -3.42
C TYR A 105 -11.19 3.41 -3.27
N GLN A 106 -11.10 3.98 -2.06
CA GLN A 106 -9.96 4.81 -1.67
C GLN A 106 -8.71 3.94 -1.56
N MET A 107 -7.58 4.40 -2.10
CA MET A 107 -6.31 3.67 -2.04
C MET A 107 -5.10 4.60 -1.98
N ILE A 108 -4.03 4.10 -1.39
CA ILE A 108 -2.68 4.65 -1.53
C ILE A 108 -1.77 3.53 -2.04
N THR A 109 -0.92 3.86 -3.02
CA THR A 109 0.14 2.96 -3.49
C THR A 109 1.50 3.57 -3.19
N ALA A 110 2.44 2.75 -2.74
CA ALA A 110 3.83 3.14 -2.51
C ALA A 110 4.77 2.15 -3.18
N ILE A 111 5.69 2.63 -4.02
CA ILE A 111 6.68 1.82 -4.73
C ILE A 111 8.01 1.99 -4.04
N HIS A 112 8.59 0.88 -3.59
CA HIS A 112 9.88 0.84 -2.94
C HIS A 112 10.87 0.13 -3.88
N GLN A 113 12.10 0.63 -3.91
CA GLN A 113 13.23 -0.04 -4.53
C GLN A 113 14.06 -0.68 -3.43
N GLU A 114 14.20 -2.00 -3.47
CA GLU A 114 15.01 -2.78 -2.54
C GLU A 114 15.45 -4.05 -3.26
N ASN A 115 16.74 -4.38 -3.21
CA ASN A 115 17.25 -5.59 -3.85
C ASN A 115 16.92 -6.83 -3.01
N GLN A 116 15.71 -7.35 -3.19
CA GLN A 116 15.28 -8.63 -2.66
C GLN A 116 15.64 -9.72 -3.68
N ARG A 117 16.12 -10.88 -3.24
CA ARG A 117 16.68 -11.96 -4.10
C ARG A 117 16.04 -12.15 -5.49
N GLY A 118 14.71 -12.03 -5.62
CA GLY A 118 13.96 -12.14 -6.88
C GLY A 118 13.31 -10.85 -7.43
N SER A 119 13.40 -9.72 -6.71
CA SER A 119 12.65 -8.49 -7.00
C SER A 119 13.50 -7.25 -6.67
N LEU A 120 13.57 -6.29 -7.59
CA LEU A 120 14.24 -5.00 -7.35
C LEU A 120 13.26 -3.92 -6.89
N TYR A 121 12.00 -4.02 -7.32
CA TYR A 121 10.93 -3.08 -6.99
C TYR A 121 9.74 -3.84 -6.42
N HIS A 122 9.10 -3.29 -5.41
CA HIS A 122 7.85 -3.82 -4.89
C HIS A 122 6.88 -2.68 -4.58
N ALA A 123 5.59 -2.92 -4.83
CA ALA A 123 4.54 -1.95 -4.55
C ALA A 123 3.71 -2.40 -3.35
N HIS A 124 3.59 -1.55 -2.33
CA HIS A 124 2.58 -1.64 -1.31
C HIS A 124 1.29 -0.99 -1.82
N ILE A 125 0.18 -1.71 -1.76
CA ILE A 125 -1.14 -1.20 -2.15
C ILE A 125 -2.04 -1.34 -0.91
N VAL A 126 -2.42 -0.20 -0.34
CA VAL A 126 -3.32 -0.14 0.81
C VAL A 126 -4.65 0.42 0.34
N MET A 127 -5.68 -0.40 0.48
CA MET A 127 -7.04 -0.11 0.01
C MET A 127 -8.00 -0.02 1.19
N ASN A 128 -8.79 1.04 1.20
CA ASN A 128 -9.88 1.19 2.14
C ASN A 128 -10.99 0.16 1.80
N THR A 129 -11.49 -0.54 2.81
CA THR A 129 -12.47 -1.64 2.64
C THR A 129 -13.94 -1.17 2.56
N VAL A 130 -14.16 0.14 2.48
CA VAL A 130 -15.47 0.80 2.48
C VAL A 130 -15.62 1.77 1.32
#